data_AF-A0A3B8QF27-F1
#
_entry.id   AF-A0A3B8QF27-F1
#
_cell.length_a   1.000
_cell.length_b   1.000
_cell.length_c   1.000
_cell.angle_alpha   90.00
_cell.angle_beta   90.00
_cell.angle_gamma   90.00
#
_symmetry.space_group_name_H-M   'P 1'
#
loop_
_entity.id
_entity.type
_entity.pdbx_description
1 polymer ?
#
loop_
_entity_poly.entity_id
_entity_poly.type
_entity_poly.pdbx_seq_one_letter_code
_entity_poly.pdbx_strand_id
1 'polypeptide(L)'
;MWPGGWWLGLALGRCTPEVPLSFRSHYLPRSRTGWIAVLAFLGLMALVQPPIVFWVDTRFGSGWVLGMPFLYVYLGAVYFALIGVLLWAVRRGA
;
A
#
# COMPACT_ATOMS: atom_id res chain seq x y z
N MET A 1 7.40 -67.18 15.59
CA MET A 1 6.24 -66.55 14.94
C MET A 1 6.08 -65.14 15.51
N TRP A 2 5.90 -64.13 14.67
CA TRP A 2 5.75 -62.71 14.99
C TRP A 2 4.58 -62.20 14.12
N PRO A 3 3.91 -61.05 14.37
CA PRO A 3 3.39 -60.41 15.60
C PRO A 3 1.90 -59.98 15.42
N GLY A 4 1.28 -59.29 16.37
CA GLY A 4 0.07 -58.51 16.04
C GLY A 4 -0.68 -57.91 17.21
N GLY A 5 -0.42 -56.64 17.54
CA GLY A 5 -1.17 -55.95 18.58
C GLY A 5 -0.91 -54.45 18.75
N TRP A 6 0.00 -53.85 17.96
CA TRP A 6 0.39 -52.44 18.10
C TRP A 6 -0.49 -51.45 17.31
N TRP A 7 -1.57 -51.94 16.68
CA TRP A 7 -2.43 -51.12 15.81
C TRP A 7 -3.61 -50.44 16.53
N LEU A 8 -3.83 -50.71 17.82
CA LEU A 8 -4.96 -50.14 18.58
C LEU A 8 -4.70 -48.72 19.13
N GLY A 9 -3.61 -48.05 18.74
CA GLY A 9 -3.28 -46.67 19.14
C GLY A 9 -3.41 -45.61 18.04
N LEU A 10 -3.70 -45.99 16.79
CA LEU A 10 -3.62 -45.10 15.61
C LEU A 10 -4.97 -44.58 15.09
N ALA A 11 -6.09 -44.99 15.70
CA ALA A 11 -7.43 -44.60 15.23
C ALA A 11 -8.06 -43.40 15.98
N LEU A 12 -7.40 -42.87 17.00
CA LEU A 12 -7.75 -41.59 17.61
C LEU A 12 -6.77 -40.54 17.13
N GLY A 13 -6.79 -40.30 15.82
CA GLY A 13 -6.31 -39.05 15.26
C GLY A 13 -6.99 -37.94 16.04
N ARG A 14 -6.22 -37.25 16.90
CA ARG A 14 -6.68 -36.04 17.56
C ARG A 14 -7.04 -35.08 16.44
N CYS A 15 -8.32 -34.94 16.13
CA CYS A 15 -8.82 -33.77 15.45
C CYS A 15 -8.47 -32.58 16.36
N THR A 16 -7.28 -32.01 16.19
CA THR A 16 -7.02 -30.67 16.68
C THR A 16 -8.12 -29.83 16.06
N PRO A 17 -8.98 -29.15 16.82
CA PRO A 17 -9.96 -28.26 16.21
C PRO A 17 -9.15 -27.35 15.29
N GLU A 18 -9.51 -27.34 14.00
CA GLU A 18 -8.91 -26.42 13.04
C GLU A 18 -9.08 -25.02 13.63
N VAL A 19 -8.03 -24.49 14.25
CA VAL A 19 -8.01 -23.10 14.67
C VAL A 19 -7.95 -22.35 13.35
N PRO A 20 -9.01 -21.65 12.91
CA PRO A 20 -8.90 -20.87 11.70
C PRO A 20 -7.82 -19.81 11.99
N LEU A 21 -6.62 -20.03 11.46
CA LEU A 21 -5.57 -19.02 11.47
C LEU A 21 -6.04 -17.93 10.52
N SER A 22 -6.81 -16.98 11.08
CA SER A 22 -7.24 -15.78 10.37
C SER A 22 -6.02 -14.90 10.19
N PHE A 23 -5.26 -15.17 9.13
CA PHE A 23 -4.16 -14.33 8.70
C PHE A 23 -4.76 -13.06 8.11
N ARG A 24 -4.75 -11.98 8.90
CA ARG A 24 -5.04 -10.66 8.37
C ARG A 24 -3.92 -10.29 7.40
N SER A 25 -4.27 -10.03 6.13
CA SER A 25 -3.31 -9.71 5.07
C SER A 25 -2.28 -8.67 5.54
N HIS A 26 -1.00 -9.02 5.43
CA HIS A 26 0.11 -8.11 5.77
C HIS A 26 0.23 -6.94 4.78
N TYR A 27 -0.37 -7.07 3.59
CA TYR A 27 -0.33 -6.05 2.54
C TYR A 27 -1.39 -4.94 2.71
N LEU A 28 -2.33 -5.11 3.65
CA LEU A 28 -3.36 -4.12 3.92
C LEU A 28 -3.00 -3.30 5.15
N PRO A 29 -3.12 -1.96 5.10
CA PRO A 29 -2.87 -1.14 6.28
C PRO A 29 -3.82 -1.51 7.42
N ARG A 30 -3.24 -1.77 8.58
CA ARG A 30 -3.97 -2.23 9.78
C ARG A 30 -4.48 -1.08 10.65
N SER A 31 -3.91 0.12 10.45
CA SER A 31 -4.20 1.34 11.22
C SER A 31 -4.89 2.40 10.34
N ARG A 32 -5.68 3.28 10.97
CA ARG A 32 -6.29 4.43 10.28
C ARG A 32 -5.22 5.33 9.65
N THR A 33 -4.07 5.49 10.31
CA THR A 33 -2.93 6.26 9.79
C THR A 33 -2.35 5.64 8.52
N GLY A 34 -2.21 4.31 8.46
CA GLY A 34 -1.79 3.61 7.24
C GLY A 34 -2.78 3.77 6.10
N TRP A 35 -4.08 3.71 6.39
CA TRP A 35 -5.11 4.01 5.38
C TRP A 35 -5.02 5.46 4.88
N ILE A 36 -4.81 6.44 5.77
CA ILE A 36 -4.60 7.83 5.38
C ILE A 36 -3.37 7.97 4.48
N ALA A 37 -2.25 7.32 4.84
CA ALA A 37 -1.03 7.35 4.04
C ALA A 37 -1.24 6.76 2.65
N VAL A 38 -1.91 5.60 2.54
CA VAL A 38 -2.24 4.96 1.26
C VAL A 38 -3.15 5.85 0.42
N LEU A 39 -4.24 6.37 0.98
CA LEU A 39 -5.17 7.22 0.24
C LEU A 39 -4.52 8.53 -0.20
N ALA A 40 -3.69 9.15 0.66
CA ALA A 40 -2.93 10.34 0.31
C ALA A 40 -1.94 10.06 -0.83
N PHE A 41 -1.20 8.95 -0.75
CA PHE A 41 -0.27 8.54 -1.79
C PHE A 41 -0.98 8.26 -3.12
N LEU A 42 -2.09 7.51 -3.10
CA LEU A 42 -2.89 7.22 -4.29
C LEU A 42 -3.49 8.49 -4.91
N GLY A 43 -4.00 9.41 -4.08
CA GLY A 43 -4.51 10.70 -4.53
C GLY A 43 -3.43 11.55 -5.20
N LEU A 44 -2.24 11.62 -4.61
CA LEU A 44 -1.10 12.30 -5.23
C LEU A 44 -0.62 11.60 -6.50
N MET A 45 -0.60 10.26 -6.52
CA MET A 45 -0.24 9.48 -7.72
C MET A 45 -1.22 9.72 -8.87
N ALA A 46 -2.51 9.91 -8.57
CA ALA A 46 -3.52 10.25 -9.57
C ALA A 46 -3.17 11.57 -10.28
N LEU A 47 -2.71 12.58 -9.53
CA LEU A 47 -2.32 13.88 -10.09
C LEU A 47 -1.19 13.80 -11.12
N VAL A 48 -0.32 12.79 -11.00
CA VAL A 48 0.82 12.58 -11.91
C VAL A 48 0.43 11.72 -13.14
N GLN A 49 -0.81 11.21 -13.19
CA GLN A 49 -1.23 10.38 -14.32
C GLN A 49 -1.41 11.21 -15.60
N PRO A 50 -1.15 10.61 -16.79
CA PRO A 50 -1.22 11.31 -18.07
C PRO A 50 -2.50 12.13 -18.28
N PRO A 51 -3.72 11.64 -17.96
CA PRO A 51 -4.94 12.42 -18.14
C PRO A 51 -4.96 13.74 -17.37
N ILE A 52 -4.47 13.76 -16.13
CA ILE A 52 -4.46 14.97 -15.29
C ILE A 52 -3.33 15.89 -15.72
N VAL A 53 -2.14 15.35 -15.99
CA VAL A 53 -0.98 16.13 -16.44
C VAL A 53 -1.29 16.86 -17.75
N PHE A 54 -1.89 16.18 -18.73
CA PHE A 54 -2.27 16.82 -19.99
C PHE A 54 -3.40 17.83 -19.82
N TRP A 55 -4.35 17.57 -18.92
CA TRP A 55 -5.39 18.55 -18.60
C TRP A 55 -4.79 19.82 -17.98
N VAL A 56 -3.85 19.67 -17.03
CA VAL A 56 -3.12 20.78 -16.40
C VAL A 56 -2.32 21.56 -17.43
N ASP A 57 -1.58 20.86 -18.31
CA ASP A 57 -0.79 21.49 -19.36
C ASP A 57 -1.65 22.26 -20.36
N THR A 58 -2.77 21.68 -20.78
CA THR A 58 -3.73 22.37 -21.66
C THR A 58 -4.29 23.64 -21.01
N ARG A 59 -4.51 23.60 -19.68
CA ARG A 59 -5.12 24.73 -18.95
C ARG A 59 -4.12 25.81 -18.54
N PHE A 60 -2.88 25.43 -18.25
CA PHE A 60 -1.87 26.29 -17.61
C PHE A 60 -0.51 26.29 -18.34
N GLY A 61 -0.42 25.72 -19.54
CA GLY A 61 0.85 25.55 -20.27
C GLY A 61 1.55 26.85 -20.65
N SER A 62 0.83 27.96 -20.75
CA SER A 62 1.42 29.30 -20.92
C SER A 62 1.91 29.92 -19.61
N GLY A 63 1.69 29.26 -18.47
CA GLY A 63 2.06 29.72 -17.14
C GLY A 63 3.55 29.52 -16.85
N TRP A 64 4.17 30.53 -16.26
CA TRP A 64 5.56 30.49 -15.82
C TRP A 64 5.64 30.81 -14.33
N VAL A 65 6.45 30.04 -13.61
CA VAL A 65 6.68 30.22 -12.18
C VAL A 65 8.17 30.11 -11.93
N LEU A 66 8.76 31.14 -11.30
CA LEU A 66 10.18 31.19 -10.95
C LEU A 66 11.13 30.91 -12.15
N GLY A 67 10.74 31.39 -13.34
CA GLY A 67 11.53 31.20 -14.57
C GLY A 67 11.44 29.80 -15.19
N MET A 68 10.58 28.92 -14.66
CA MET A 68 10.31 27.60 -15.24
C MET A 68 8.85 27.49 -15.70
N PRO A 69 8.55 26.65 -16.72
CA PRO A 69 7.19 26.28 -17.06
C PRO A 69 6.42 25.77 -15.84
N PHE A 70 5.17 26.23 -15.68
CA PHE A 70 4.31 25.87 -14.56
C PHE A 70 4.21 24.36 -14.35
N LEU A 71 4.15 23.59 -15.44
CA LEU A 71 4.06 22.13 -15.41
C LEU A 71 5.20 21.49 -14.62
N TYR A 72 6.44 21.99 -14.76
CA TYR A 72 7.60 21.45 -14.05
C TYR A 72 7.55 21.75 -12.55
N VAL A 73 7.13 22.96 -12.19
CA VAL A 73 6.98 23.35 -10.78
C VAL A 73 5.86 22.54 -10.12
N TYR A 74 4.74 22.37 -10.82
CA TYR A 74 3.63 21.54 -10.39
C TYR A 74 4.06 20.09 -10.15
N LEU A 75 4.67 19.44 -11.15
CA LEU A 75 5.14 18.06 -11.03
C LEU A 75 6.18 17.93 -9.91
N GLY A 76 7.12 18.86 -9.82
CA GLY A 76 8.11 18.90 -8.74
C GLY A 76 7.45 18.93 -7.36
N ALA A 77 6.47 19.82 -7.15
CA ALA A 77 5.74 19.92 -5.90
C ALA A 77 4.99 18.62 -5.55
N VAL A 78 4.34 17.97 -6.53
CA VAL A 78 3.63 16.71 -6.32
C VAL A 78 4.60 15.57 -6.00
N TYR A 79 5.74 15.48 -6.68
CA TYR A 79 6.77 14.47 -6.36
C TYR A 79 7.38 14.67 -4.96
N PHE A 80 7.68 15.91 -4.56
CA PHE A 80 8.11 16.19 -3.19
C PHE A 80 7.04 15.81 -2.16
N ALA A 81 5.76 16.06 -2.46
CA ALA A 81 4.66 15.63 -1.60
C ALA A 81 4.57 14.10 -1.51
N LEU A 82 4.74 13.36 -2.61
CA LEU A 82 4.77 11.89 -2.60
C LEU A 82 5.88 11.35 -1.69
N ILE A 83 7.10 11.85 -1.84
CA ILE A 83 8.23 11.51 -0.96
C ILE A 83 7.91 11.90 0.48
N GLY A 84 7.32 13.08 0.70
CA GLY A 84 6.90 13.55 2.01
C GLY A 84 5.89 12.62 2.70
N VAL A 85 4.90 12.11 1.96
CA VAL A 85 3.92 11.14 2.47
C VAL A 85 4.60 9.82 2.87
N LEU A 86 5.54 9.33 2.06
CA LEU A 86 6.32 8.12 2.36
C LEU A 86 7.16 8.29 3.64
N LEU A 87 7.91 9.39 3.73
CA LEU A 87 8.71 9.71 4.92
C LEU A 87 7.84 9.89 6.16
N TRP A 88 6.65 10.48 5.99
CA TRP A 88 5.69 10.65 7.07
C TRP A 88 5.10 9.31 7.53
N ALA A 89 4.75 8.41 6.60
CA ALA A 89 4.25 7.08 6.91
C ALA A 89 5.27 6.27 7.73
N VAL A 90 6.54 6.24 7.28
CA VAL A 90 7.63 5.57 8.00
C VAL A 90 7.81 6.14 9.41
N ARG A 91 7.77 7.47 9.57
CA ARG A 91 7.87 8.13 10.89
C ARG A 91 6.71 7.80 11.83
N ARG A 92 5.54 7.43 11.29
CA ARG A 92 4.35 7.08 12.06
C ARG A 92 4.22 5.57 12.33
N GLY A 93 5.16 4.75 11.84
CA GLY A 93 5.08 3.29 11.90
C GLY A 93 3.87 2.74 11.15
N ALA A 94 3.49 3.42 10.06
CA ALA A 94 2.38 3.06 9.20
C ALA A 94 2.79 2.09 8.09
#